data_AF-A0A9E3FQS2-F1
#
_entry.id   AF-A0A9E3FQS2-F1
#
_cell.length_a   1.000
_cell.length_b   1.000
_cell.length_c   1.000
_cell.angle_alpha   90.00
_cell.angle_beta   90.00
_cell.angle_gamma   90.00
#
_symmetry.space_group_name_H-M   'P 1'
#
loop_
_entity.id
_entity.type
_entity.pdbx_description
1 polymer ?
#
loop_
_entity_poly.entity_id
_entity_poly.type
_entity_poly.pdbx_seq_one_letter_code
_entity_poly.pdbx_strand_id
1 'polypeptide(L)'
;MRNISELKFLCSSFCRQYQTEAKFYVDEAPSSGVRHLIVVYEKGGHDGAREFAVGIPRDWTDRDVIEFILWDRPNTQYPVWEVSARAYGSPMLDQSDRRTG
;
A
#
# COMPACT_ATOMS: atom_id res chain seq x y z
N MET A 1 -15.14 7.93 1.73
CA MET A 1 -13.82 8.61 1.78
C MET A 1 -13.43 8.62 3.24
N ARG A 2 -12.36 7.91 3.63
CA ARG A 2 -11.92 7.90 5.04
C ARG A 2 -11.49 9.30 5.48
N ASN A 3 -11.61 9.60 6.77
CA ASN A 3 -11.05 10.82 7.33
C ASN A 3 -9.53 10.69 7.39
N ILE A 4 -8.85 11.18 6.35
CA ILE A 4 -7.39 11.13 6.23
C ILE A 4 -6.66 11.91 7.34
N SER A 5 -7.35 12.81 8.05
CA SER A 5 -6.77 13.63 9.13
C SER A 5 -6.38 12.81 10.36
N GLU A 6 -6.93 11.59 10.49
CA GLU A 6 -6.65 10.67 11.59
C GLU A 6 -5.59 9.62 11.21
N LEU A 7 -5.15 9.62 9.95
CA LEU A 7 -4.16 8.67 9.45
C LEU A 7 -2.75 9.23 9.59
N LYS A 8 -1.80 8.35 9.91
CA LYS A 8 -0.39 8.70 9.99
C LYS A 8 0.21 8.71 8.59
N PHE A 9 0.58 9.88 8.08
CA PHE A 9 1.31 9.98 6.81
C PHE A 9 2.68 9.29 6.90
N LEU A 10 3.02 8.47 5.90
CA LEU A 10 4.32 7.84 5.77
C LEU A 10 5.20 8.54 4.74
N CYS A 11 4.75 8.53 3.48
CA CYS A 11 5.48 9.08 2.35
C CYS A 11 4.54 9.26 1.14
N SER A 12 5.08 9.81 0.05
CA SER A 12 4.45 9.75 -1.26
C SER A 12 5.44 9.20 -2.29
N SER A 13 4.91 8.60 -3.35
CA SER A 13 5.70 8.07 -4.46
C SER A 13 4.88 8.08 -5.74
N PHE A 14 5.57 8.28 -6.86
CA PHE A 14 4.93 8.23 -8.17
C PHE A 14 4.61 6.77 -8.56
N CYS A 15 3.33 6.45 -8.68
CA CYS A 15 2.87 5.15 -9.15
C CYS A 15 2.94 5.09 -10.67
N ARG A 16 3.94 4.38 -11.21
CA ARG A 16 4.14 4.23 -12.65
C ARG A 16 2.99 3.48 -13.34
N GLN A 17 2.41 2.48 -12.68
CA GLN A 17 1.33 1.65 -13.23
C GLN A 17 0.07 2.48 -13.52
N TYR A 18 -0.22 3.46 -12.67
CA TYR A 18 -1.43 4.30 -12.78
C TYR A 18 -1.12 5.74 -13.22
N GLN A 19 0.16 6.06 -13.49
CA GLN A 19 0.63 7.38 -13.91
C GLN A 19 0.12 8.52 -13.00
N THR A 20 0.20 8.29 -11.69
CA THR A 20 -0.35 9.20 -10.67
C THR A 20 0.51 9.23 -9.42
N GLU A 21 0.44 10.33 -8.68
CA GLU A 21 1.03 10.38 -7.35
C GLU A 21 0.19 9.55 -6.38
N ALA A 22 0.87 8.71 -5.59
CA ALA A 22 0.27 7.92 -4.52
C ALA A 22 0.77 8.45 -3.17
N LYS A 23 -0.17 8.74 -2.26
CA LYS A 23 0.12 9.14 -0.88
C LYS A 23 -0.20 7.99 0.06
N PHE A 24 0.74 7.68 0.93
CA PHE A 24 0.70 6.51 1.80
C PHE A 24 0.48 6.92 3.24
N TYR A 25 -0.47 6.27 3.90
CA TYR A 25 -0.81 6.51 5.28
C TYR A 25 -0.98 5.19 6.03
N VAL A 26 -0.74 5.19 7.33
CA VAL A 26 -1.07 4.10 8.23
C VAL A 26 -2.32 4.46 9.01
N ASP A 27 -3.31 3.59 8.94
CA ASP A 27 -4.40 3.53 9.90
C ASP A 27 -3.96 2.60 11.04
N GLU A 28 -3.69 3.18 12.21
CA GLU A 28 -3.22 2.45 13.39
C GLU A 28 -4.33 1.60 14.05
N ALA A 29 -5.59 1.76 13.60
CA ALA A 29 -6.81 1.04 13.98
C ALA A 29 -6.76 0.26 15.32
N PRO A 30 -6.64 0.96 16.47
CA PRO A 30 -6.48 0.33 17.78
C PRO A 30 -7.68 -0.56 18.20
N SER A 31 -8.84 -0.42 17.55
CA SER A 31 -10.04 -1.24 17.81
C SER A 31 -10.15 -2.51 16.94
N SER A 32 -9.54 -2.54 15.75
CA SER A 32 -9.59 -3.70 14.85
C SER A 32 -8.44 -4.69 15.09
N GLY A 33 -7.40 -4.27 15.81
CA GLY A 33 -6.19 -5.05 16.09
C GLY A 33 -5.25 -5.20 14.88
N VAL A 34 -5.58 -4.62 13.73
CA VAL A 34 -4.80 -4.71 12.49
C VAL A 34 -4.54 -3.31 11.95
N ARG A 35 -3.25 -2.98 11.80
CA ARG A 35 -2.83 -1.75 11.11
C ARG A 35 -3.07 -1.91 9.61
N HIS A 36 -3.52 -0.86 8.95
CA HIS A 36 -3.74 -0.88 7.50
C HIS A 36 -2.89 0.18 6.81
N LEU A 37 -2.32 -0.18 5.66
CA LEU A 37 -1.75 0.76 4.72
C LEU A 37 -2.89 1.31 3.87
N ILE A 38 -3.07 2.62 3.89
CA ILE A 38 -4.02 3.36 3.07
C ILE A 38 -3.25 4.09 1.98
N VAL A 39 -3.66 3.88 0.74
CA VAL A 39 -3.06 4.51 -0.43
C VAL A 39 -4.10 5.40 -1.09
N VAL A 40 -3.76 6.67 -1.28
CA VAL A 40 -4.62 7.66 -1.95
C VAL A 40 -3.96 8.07 -3.26
N TYR A 41 -4.68 7.85 -4.36
CA TYR A 41 -4.22 8.16 -5.72
C TYR A 41 -4.81 9.49 -6.21
N GLU A 42 -3.98 10.42 -6.66
CA GLU A 42 -4.46 11.74 -7.09
C GLU A 42 -5.35 11.70 -8.34
N LYS A 43 -5.05 10.81 -9.29
CA LYS A 43 -5.78 10.65 -10.56
C LYS A 43 -6.56 9.34 -10.66
N GLY A 44 -6.58 8.54 -9.59
CA GLY A 44 -7.16 7.20 -9.56
C GLY A 44 -6.13 6.09 -9.78
N GLY A 45 -6.38 4.95 -9.15
CA GLY A 45 -5.60 3.71 -9.27
C GLY A 45 -6.34 2.66 -10.08
N HIS A 46 -6.28 1.40 -9.64
CA HIS A 46 -6.98 0.29 -10.30
C HIS A 46 -8.47 0.57 -10.49
N ASP A 47 -8.99 0.38 -11.71
CA ASP A 47 -10.37 0.65 -12.12
C ASP A 47 -10.86 2.08 -11.78
N GLY A 48 -9.94 3.05 -11.67
CA GLY A 48 -10.26 4.43 -11.32
C GLY A 48 -10.49 4.67 -9.82
N ALA A 49 -10.26 3.67 -8.96
CA ALA A 49 -10.42 3.81 -7.52
C ALA A 49 -9.42 4.82 -6.93
N ARG A 50 -9.91 5.81 -6.17
CA ARG A 50 -9.05 6.85 -5.56
C ARG A 50 -8.35 6.41 -4.28
N GLU A 51 -8.81 5.32 -3.68
CA GLU A 51 -8.32 4.81 -2.41
C GLU A 51 -8.14 3.29 -2.52
N PHE A 52 -7.05 2.80 -1.94
CA PHE A 52 -6.79 1.38 -1.74
C PHE A 52 -6.37 1.15 -0.28
N ALA A 53 -6.74 0.00 0.27
CA ALA A 53 -6.38 -0.38 1.64
C ALA A 53 -6.00 -1.85 1.72
N VAL A 54 -4.96 -2.14 2.50
CA VAL A 54 -4.45 -3.50 2.74
C VAL A 54 -3.90 -3.58 4.16
N GLY A 55 -4.03 -4.74 4.80
CA GLY A 55 -3.49 -4.95 6.13
C GLY A 55 -1.96 -4.99 6.15
N ILE A 56 -1.37 -4.49 7.21
CA ILE A 56 0.08 -4.52 7.46
C ILE A 56 0.35 -5.69 8.42
N PRO A 57 1.31 -6.57 8.12
CA PRO A 57 1.75 -7.61 9.05
C PRO A 57 2.11 -7.04 10.42
N ARG A 58 1.74 -7.77 11.48
CA ARG A 58 1.85 -7.28 12.86
C ARG A 58 3.28 -6.89 13.23
N ASP A 59 4.26 -7.59 12.69
CA ASP A 59 5.69 -7.45 12.93
C ASP A 59 6.36 -6.33 12.11
N TRP A 60 5.69 -5.72 11.14
CA TRP A 60 6.29 -4.67 10.32
C TRP A 60 6.27 -3.30 11.00
N THR A 61 7.42 -2.65 11.07
CA THR A 61 7.52 -1.25 11.45
C THR A 61 7.14 -0.34 10.28
N ASP A 62 6.91 0.95 10.55
CA ASP A 62 6.71 1.95 9.48
C ASP A 62 7.88 1.97 8.50
N ARG A 63 9.10 1.74 8.99
CA ARG A 63 10.28 1.64 8.16
C ARG A 63 10.18 0.46 7.20
N ASP A 64 9.76 -0.71 7.68
CA ASP A 64 9.56 -1.89 6.83
C ASP A 64 8.51 -1.63 5.75
N VAL A 65 7.42 -0.91 6.10
CA VAL A 65 6.37 -0.50 5.17
C VAL A 65 6.92 0.48 4.12
N ILE A 66 7.69 1.50 4.52
CA ILE A 66 8.30 2.47 3.60
C ILE A 66 9.31 1.79 2.66
N GLU A 67 10.19 0.95 3.20
CA GLU A 67 11.16 0.18 2.41
C GLU A 67 10.45 -0.78 1.44
N PHE A 68 9.28 -1.30 1.81
CA PHE A 68 8.43 -2.09 0.92
C PHE A 68 7.79 -1.24 -0.19
N ILE A 69 7.21 -0.08 0.14
CA ILE A 69 6.57 0.84 -0.83
C ILE A 69 7.57 1.34 -1.87
N LEU A 70 8.76 1.74 -1.42
CA LEU A 70 9.79 2.34 -2.28
C LEU A 70 10.59 1.32 -3.08
N TRP A 71 10.28 0.04 -2.93
CA TRP A 71 10.94 -0.99 -3.70
C TRP A 71 10.47 -0.96 -5.16
N ASP A 72 11.41 -0.67 -6.08
CA ASP A 72 11.12 -0.67 -7.50
C ASP A 72 10.91 -2.10 -8.01
N ARG A 73 9.71 -2.34 -8.54
CA ARG A 73 9.37 -3.54 -9.31
C ARG A 73 9.00 -3.16 -10.73
N PRO A 74 9.99 -2.96 -11.60
CA PRO A 74 9.72 -2.67 -13.00
C PRO A 74 8.93 -3.83 -13.62
N ASN A 75 7.97 -3.50 -14.49
CA ASN A 75 7.18 -4.44 -15.31
C ASN A 75 6.12 -5.28 -14.59
N THR A 76 5.59 -4.82 -13.46
CA THR A 76 4.44 -5.45 -12.79
C THR A 76 3.12 -4.77 -13.19
N GLN A 77 2.04 -5.55 -13.30
CA GLN A 77 0.69 -5.01 -13.60
C GLN A 77 0.17 -4.10 -12.48
N TYR A 78 0.52 -4.40 -11.24
CA TYR A 78 0.09 -3.68 -10.04
C TYR A 78 1.32 -3.16 -9.30
N PRO A 79 1.25 -2.00 -8.63
CA PRO A 79 2.34 -1.55 -7.77
C PRO A 79 2.51 -2.51 -6.59
N VAL A 80 3.72 -2.57 -6.02
CA VAL A 80 4.13 -3.58 -5.04
C VAL A 80 3.20 -3.68 -3.82
N TRP A 81 2.61 -2.56 -3.39
CA TRP A 81 1.64 -2.49 -2.29
C TRP A 81 0.24 -3.01 -2.62
N GLU A 82 -0.09 -3.23 -3.90
CA GLU A 82 -1.36 -3.85 -4.32
C GLU A 82 -1.21 -5.31 -4.73
N VAL A 83 0.02 -5.79 -5.00
CA VAL A 83 0.24 -7.15 -5.55
C VAL A 83 -0.38 -8.23 -4.67
N SER A 84 -0.14 -8.18 -3.34
CA SER A 84 -0.69 -9.17 -2.41
C SER A 84 -2.21 -9.28 -2.51
N ALA A 85 -2.92 -8.15 -2.57
CA ALA A 85 -4.37 -8.13 -2.66
C ALA A 85 -4.90 -8.47 -4.05
N ARG A 86 -4.27 -7.96 -5.12
CA ARG A 86 -4.77 -8.07 -6.50
C ARG A 86 -4.34 -9.34 -7.20
N ALA A 87 -3.08 -9.73 -7.06
CA ALA A 87 -2.54 -10.93 -7.71
C ALA A 87 -2.82 -12.20 -6.90
N TYR A 88 -2.80 -12.10 -5.57
CA TYR A 88 -2.90 -13.28 -4.69
C TYR A 88 -4.16 -13.32 -3.81
N GLY A 89 -5.00 -12.28 -3.84
CA GLY A 89 -6.19 -12.22 -2.98
C GLY A 89 -5.88 -12.14 -1.48
N SER A 90 -4.63 -11.82 -1.11
CA SER A 90 -4.21 -11.71 0.28
C SER A 90 -4.71 -10.41 0.90
N PRO A 91 -5.34 -10.46 2.09
CA PRO A 91 -5.76 -9.25 2.80
C PRO A 91 -4.59 -8.50 3.45
N MET A 92 -3.39 -9.09 3.49
CA MET A 92 -2.19 -8.53 4.12
C MET A 92 -1.09 -8.29 3.09
N LEU A 93 -0.28 -7.25 3.31
CA LEU A 93 1.00 -7.07 2.62
C LEU A 93 1.86 -8.31 2.84
N ASP A 94 2.53 -8.72 1.79
CA ASP A 94 3.37 -9.90 1.83
C ASP A 94 4.67 -9.68 1.05
N GLN A 95 5.76 -10.14 1.64
CA GLN A 95 7.10 -10.12 1.07
C GLN A 95 7.46 -11.45 0.39
N SER A 96 6.55 -12.44 0.26
CA SER A 96 6.86 -13.71 -0.40
C SER A 96 7.48 -13.54 -1.79
N ASP A 97 7.04 -12.53 -2.54
CA ASP A 97 7.63 -12.17 -3.82
C ASP A 97 9.08 -11.59 -3.74
N ARG A 98 9.62 -11.28 -2.55
CA ARG A 98 11.05 -10.94 -2.34
C ARG A 98 11.97 -12.15 -2.48
N ARG A 99 11.45 -13.39 -2.41
CA ARG A 99 12.27 -14.61 -2.41
C ARG A 99 12.52 -15.21 -3.79
N THR A 100 11.86 -14.70 -4.84
CA THR A 100 12.13 -15.07 -6.23
C THR A 100 12.87 -13.94 -6.93
N GLY A 101 14.14 -13.80 -6.59
CA GLY A 101 15.13 -12.93 -7.24
C GLY A 101 16.49 -13.59 -7.20
#